data_AF-A0A0L7LET9-F1
#
_entry.id   AF-A0A0L7LET9-F1
#
_cell.length_a   1.000
_cell.length_b   1.000
_cell.length_c   1.000
_cell.angle_alpha   90.00
_cell.angle_beta   90.00
_cell.angle_gamma   90.00
#
_symmetry.space_group_name_H-M   'P 1'
#
loop_
_entity.id
_entity.type
_entity.pdbx_description
1 polymer ?
#
loop_
_entity_poly.entity_id
_entity_poly.type
_entity_poly.pdbx_seq_one_letter_code
_entity_poly.pdbx_strand_id
1 'polypeptide(L)'
;MSKTSMMANNMRVLSKCLAQPSFNLLSRGTAATQGTQERSYARGTSFPDYFQNPVFRKEDQAKLIESSELSKLSAFPVKPPTIERYHLATTPEEKAKIELSPKAILYKAVENSKPLLQLCPIKRGGITYQVPGPITERRSLFLAIKWLLEATNDKERTVHFPQQFAWELLDAANNAGKVVKRKQDLHRQCEANRAYAHYRWQN
;
A
#
# COMPACT_ATOMS: atom_id res chain seq x y z
N MET A 1 48.23 25.86 28.42
CA MET A 1 47.35 24.71 28.16
C MET A 1 46.62 24.99 26.87
N SER A 2 47.07 24.34 25.80
CA SER A 2 46.90 24.75 24.41
C SER A 2 45.59 24.28 23.78
N LYS A 3 45.04 25.14 22.92
CA LYS A 3 44.11 24.79 21.85
C LYS A 3 44.75 23.73 20.94
N THR A 4 43.93 23.01 20.17
CA THR A 4 44.29 21.99 19.15
C THR A 4 44.69 20.62 19.69
N SER A 5 43.71 19.78 19.98
CA SER A 5 43.84 18.31 19.95
C SER A 5 42.43 17.72 19.85
N MET A 6 42.28 16.58 19.18
CA MET A 6 41.02 15.88 18.80
C MET A 6 40.40 16.20 17.43
N MET A 7 41.22 16.47 16.43
CA MET A 7 40.87 16.28 15.01
C MET A 7 42.11 15.75 14.27
N ALA A 8 42.49 14.49 14.50
CA ALA A 8 43.38 13.69 13.64
C ALA A 8 43.74 12.36 14.33
N ASN A 9 42.92 11.33 14.17
CA ASN A 9 43.37 9.93 14.27
C ASN A 9 42.25 8.98 13.84
N ASN A 10 42.06 8.83 12.52
CA ASN A 10 41.61 7.57 11.92
C ASN A 10 41.74 7.54 10.38
N MET A 11 42.87 8.04 9.86
CA MET A 11 43.33 7.77 8.50
C MET A 11 44.69 7.08 8.57
N ARG A 12 44.70 5.77 8.84
CA ARG A 12 45.88 4.90 8.65
C ARG A 12 45.53 3.41 8.83
N VAL A 13 44.66 2.90 7.98
CA VAL A 13 44.64 1.46 7.65
C VAL A 13 44.57 1.32 6.12
N LEU A 14 45.53 1.96 5.46
CA LEU A 14 45.85 1.74 4.04
C LEU A 14 47.36 1.61 3.95
N SER A 15 47.86 0.45 4.34
CA SER A 15 49.25 0.06 4.18
C SER A 15 49.31 -1.36 3.63
N LYS A 16 49.64 -1.43 2.34
CA LYS A 16 50.65 -2.34 1.79
C LYS A 16 50.53 -3.80 2.20
N CYS A 17 49.86 -4.59 1.37
CA CYS A 17 50.36 -5.91 1.03
C CYS A 17 50.67 -5.93 -0.47
N LEU A 18 51.92 -5.63 -0.77
CA LEU A 18 52.58 -5.98 -2.02
C LEU A 18 52.91 -7.47 -1.95
N ALA A 19 52.40 -8.27 -2.88
CA ALA A 19 52.98 -9.55 -3.26
C ALA A 19 52.45 -9.96 -4.65
N GLN A 20 53.30 -9.82 -5.67
CA GLN A 20 53.28 -10.64 -6.88
C GLN A 20 54.33 -11.75 -6.66
N PRO A 21 54.15 -12.98 -7.20
CA PRO A 21 54.71 -13.24 -8.54
C PRO A 21 54.00 -14.32 -9.40
N SER A 22 54.14 -14.14 -10.72
CA SER A 22 54.28 -15.11 -11.84
C SER A 22 53.79 -16.56 -11.70
N PHE A 23 52.99 -17.04 -12.67
CA PHE A 23 53.30 -18.28 -13.40
C PHE A 23 52.49 -18.39 -14.71
N ASN A 24 53.13 -19.00 -15.71
CA ASN A 24 52.75 -19.00 -17.12
C ASN A 24 52.11 -20.35 -17.53
N LEU A 25 51.37 -20.31 -18.65
CA LEU A 25 51.08 -21.38 -19.61
C LEU A 25 50.01 -22.48 -19.33
N LEU A 26 49.11 -22.55 -20.32
CA LEU A 26 48.52 -23.70 -21.02
C LEU A 26 47.28 -24.46 -20.48
N SER A 27 46.22 -24.32 -21.28
CA SER A 27 45.45 -25.40 -21.95
C SER A 27 44.00 -25.65 -21.52
N ARG A 28 43.13 -25.57 -22.55
CA ARG A 28 41.89 -26.33 -22.84
C ARG A 28 40.79 -26.39 -21.78
N GLY A 29 39.59 -25.95 -22.17
CA GLY A 29 38.34 -26.44 -21.61
C GLY A 29 37.13 -25.51 -21.76
N THR A 30 36.36 -25.72 -22.83
CA THR A 30 34.87 -25.69 -22.89
C THR A 30 34.05 -24.63 -22.13
N ALA A 31 33.29 -23.87 -22.92
CA ALA A 31 32.06 -23.12 -22.67
C ALA A 31 31.37 -23.21 -21.29
N ALA A 32 31.09 -22.04 -20.70
CA ALA A 32 29.92 -21.80 -19.85
C ALA A 32 29.60 -20.29 -19.82
N THR A 33 28.40 -19.93 -20.29
CA THR A 33 27.81 -18.59 -20.24
C THR A 33 27.70 -18.13 -18.78
N GLN A 34 28.45 -17.09 -18.40
CA GLN A 34 28.41 -16.54 -17.05
C GLN A 34 27.13 -15.74 -16.84
N GLY A 35 26.35 -16.15 -15.83
CA GLY A 35 25.14 -15.49 -15.39
C GLY A 35 25.40 -14.12 -14.79
N THR A 36 24.51 -13.18 -15.10
CA THR A 36 24.38 -11.90 -14.42
C THR A 36 24.02 -12.16 -12.95
N GLN A 37 24.95 -11.91 -12.04
CA GLN A 37 24.67 -11.95 -10.60
C GLN A 37 23.78 -10.76 -10.23
N GLU A 38 22.48 -11.00 -10.08
CA GLU A 38 21.57 -10.03 -9.47
C GLU A 38 21.94 -9.85 -7.99
N ARG A 39 22.28 -8.61 -7.62
CA ARG A 39 22.45 -8.21 -6.21
C ARG A 39 21.12 -8.37 -5.49
N SER A 40 21.00 -9.41 -4.68
CA SER A 40 19.86 -9.64 -3.81
C SER A 40 19.86 -8.66 -2.64
N TYR A 41 18.87 -7.76 -2.59
CA TYR A 41 18.49 -7.09 -1.36
C TYR A 41 17.73 -8.09 -0.49
N ALA A 42 18.46 -8.98 0.17
CA ALA A 42 17.90 -9.94 1.10
C ALA A 42 17.42 -9.22 2.38
N ARG A 43 16.16 -8.80 2.39
CA ARG A 43 15.30 -9.06 3.55
C ARG A 43 14.24 -10.02 3.06
N GLY A 44 14.33 -11.28 3.48
CA GLY A 44 13.31 -12.28 3.20
C GLY A 44 11.98 -11.78 3.74
N THR A 45 11.15 -11.24 2.86
CA THR A 45 9.75 -10.99 3.17
C THR A 45 9.09 -12.36 3.29
N SER A 46 8.38 -12.60 4.38
CA SER A 46 7.53 -13.79 4.59
C SER A 46 6.32 -13.83 3.66
N PHE A 47 6.38 -13.10 2.55
CA PHE A 47 5.32 -13.01 1.56
C PHE A 47 5.74 -13.81 0.34
N PRO A 48 4.88 -14.74 -0.11
CA PRO A 48 5.09 -15.48 -1.35
C PRO A 48 5.34 -14.54 -2.54
N ASP A 49 6.11 -15.02 -3.51
CA ASP A 49 6.69 -14.26 -4.63
C ASP A 49 5.64 -13.46 -5.45
N TYR A 50 4.41 -13.98 -5.53
CA TYR A 50 3.30 -13.36 -6.24
C TYR A 50 2.78 -12.05 -5.62
N PHE A 51 3.10 -11.73 -4.35
CA PHE A 51 2.77 -10.42 -3.76
C PHE A 51 3.77 -9.33 -4.12
N GLN A 52 4.98 -9.70 -4.56
CA GLN A 52 6.06 -8.76 -4.85
C GLN A 52 5.92 -8.17 -6.27
N ASN A 53 5.29 -8.91 -7.19
CA ASN A 53 5.05 -8.51 -8.58
C ASN A 53 3.54 -8.54 -8.91
N PRO A 54 2.80 -7.42 -8.75
CA PRO A 54 1.36 -7.41 -9.04
C PRO A 54 1.08 -7.80 -10.49
N VAL A 55 0.25 -8.84 -10.66
CA VAL A 55 -0.11 -9.45 -11.94
C VAL A 55 -1.11 -8.56 -12.70
N PHE A 56 -0.60 -7.71 -13.61
CA PHE A 56 -1.42 -6.80 -14.41
C PHE A 56 -1.90 -7.39 -15.75
N ARG A 57 -1.29 -8.48 -16.24
CA ARG A 57 -1.62 -9.06 -17.55
C ARG A 57 -2.85 -9.97 -17.47
N LYS A 58 -3.77 -9.79 -18.43
CA LYS A 58 -5.05 -10.53 -18.49
C LYS A 58 -4.85 -12.06 -18.60
N GLU A 59 -3.80 -12.49 -19.26
CA GLU A 59 -3.44 -13.91 -19.43
C GLU A 59 -3.09 -14.59 -18.11
N ASP A 60 -2.39 -13.90 -17.23
CA ASP A 60 -1.98 -14.44 -15.93
C ASP A 60 -3.13 -14.35 -14.91
N GLN A 61 -4.04 -13.39 -15.08
CA GLN A 61 -5.30 -13.34 -14.31
C GLN A 61 -6.22 -14.54 -14.63
N ALA A 62 -6.28 -14.96 -15.90
CA ALA A 62 -7.11 -16.10 -16.31
C ALA A 62 -6.62 -17.43 -15.69
N LYS A 63 -5.30 -17.66 -15.68
CA LYS A 63 -4.68 -18.85 -15.06
C LYS A 63 -4.99 -18.95 -13.56
N LEU A 64 -5.05 -17.81 -12.87
CA LEU A 64 -5.34 -17.73 -11.43
C LEU A 64 -6.81 -17.99 -11.09
N ILE A 65 -7.72 -17.65 -12.01
CA ILE A 65 -9.13 -18.00 -11.91
C ILE A 65 -9.31 -19.51 -12.12
N GLU A 66 -8.64 -20.09 -13.11
CA GLU A 66 -8.67 -21.54 -13.37
C GLU A 66 -8.09 -22.37 -12.21
N SER A 67 -6.96 -21.94 -11.63
CA SER A 67 -6.31 -22.66 -10.52
C SER A 67 -7.10 -22.64 -9.21
N SER A 68 -8.18 -21.83 -9.14
CA SER A 68 -8.99 -21.56 -7.95
C SER A 68 -8.15 -21.13 -6.74
N GLU A 69 -6.94 -20.61 -6.96
CA GLU A 69 -6.01 -20.26 -5.89
C GLU A 69 -6.46 -19.03 -5.10
N LEU A 70 -7.20 -18.11 -5.74
CA LEU A 70 -7.86 -17.01 -5.05
C LEU A 70 -8.82 -17.51 -3.96
N SER A 71 -9.57 -18.59 -4.25
CA SER A 71 -10.47 -19.19 -3.27
C SER A 71 -9.70 -19.86 -2.12
N LYS A 72 -8.55 -20.48 -2.40
CA LYS A 72 -7.67 -21.06 -1.36
C LYS A 72 -7.05 -19.99 -0.47
N LEU A 73 -6.61 -18.87 -1.04
CA LEU A 73 -6.09 -17.73 -0.28
C LEU A 73 -7.17 -16.98 0.52
N SER A 74 -8.44 -17.06 0.11
CA SER A 74 -9.55 -16.51 0.91
C SER A 74 -9.76 -17.26 2.23
N ALA A 75 -9.23 -18.48 2.37
CA ALA A 75 -9.35 -19.34 3.54
C ALA A 75 -8.25 -19.10 4.58
N PHE A 76 -7.68 -17.89 4.70
CA PHE A 76 -6.89 -17.57 5.90
C PHE A 76 -7.81 -17.60 7.12
N PRO A 77 -7.42 -18.28 8.23
CA PRO A 77 -8.22 -18.35 9.45
C PRO A 77 -8.12 -17.04 10.22
N VAL A 78 -8.52 -15.92 9.59
CA VAL A 78 -8.80 -14.69 10.31
C VAL A 78 -10.24 -14.82 10.76
N LYS A 79 -10.46 -15.00 12.07
CA LYS A 79 -11.80 -14.85 12.62
C LYS A 79 -12.26 -13.42 12.30
N PRO A 80 -13.27 -13.23 11.43
CA PRO A 80 -13.76 -11.89 11.16
C PRO A 80 -14.29 -11.34 12.49
N PRO A 81 -13.94 -10.10 12.88
CA PRO A 81 -14.44 -9.49 14.11
C PRO A 81 -15.99 -9.48 14.16
N THR A 82 -16.63 -9.52 13.00
CA THR A 82 -18.08 -9.65 12.83
C THR A 82 -18.68 -10.93 13.41
N ILE A 83 -18.00 -12.08 13.29
CA ILE A 83 -18.52 -13.37 13.78
C ILE A 83 -18.59 -13.36 15.31
N GLU A 84 -17.56 -12.80 15.95
CA GLU A 84 -17.52 -12.65 17.41
C GLU A 84 -18.68 -11.76 17.90
N ARG A 85 -18.92 -10.63 17.22
CA ARG A 85 -20.06 -9.74 17.52
C ARG A 85 -21.41 -10.45 17.39
N TYR A 86 -21.58 -11.30 16.37
CA TYR A 86 -22.81 -12.07 16.18
C TYR A 86 -23.09 -13.07 17.31
N HIS A 87 -22.05 -13.74 17.82
CA HIS A 87 -22.18 -14.69 18.92
C HIS A 87 -22.41 -14.00 20.27
N LEU A 88 -21.87 -12.79 20.46
CA LEU A 88 -22.09 -11.99 21.66
C LEU A 88 -23.47 -11.34 21.73
N ALA A 89 -24.12 -11.11 20.59
CA ALA A 89 -25.48 -10.58 20.56
C ALA A 89 -26.47 -11.56 21.21
N THR A 90 -27.21 -11.10 22.21
CA THR A 90 -28.16 -11.94 22.96
C THR A 90 -29.53 -11.95 22.28
N THR A 91 -29.97 -10.82 21.73
CA THR A 91 -31.29 -10.68 21.13
C THR A 91 -31.29 -11.11 19.65
N PRO A 92 -32.39 -11.72 19.17
CA PRO A 92 -32.51 -12.08 17.75
C PRO A 92 -32.53 -10.85 16.83
N GLU A 93 -33.01 -9.71 17.33
CA GLU A 93 -33.06 -8.44 16.59
C GLU A 93 -31.66 -7.86 16.32
N GLU A 94 -30.75 -7.93 17.30
CA GLU A 94 -29.35 -7.49 17.11
C GLU A 94 -28.63 -8.38 16.11
N LYS A 95 -28.85 -9.68 16.17
CA LYS A 95 -28.28 -10.65 15.21
C LYS A 95 -28.68 -10.35 13.78
N ALA A 96 -29.94 -9.96 13.55
CA ALA A 96 -30.43 -9.63 12.22
C ALA A 96 -29.78 -8.35 11.63
N LYS A 97 -29.30 -7.43 12.47
CA LYS A 97 -28.63 -6.20 12.01
C LYS A 97 -27.17 -6.45 11.58
N ILE A 98 -26.59 -7.56 11.99
CA ILE A 98 -25.17 -7.87 11.74
C ILE A 98 -25.05 -8.57 10.39
N GLU A 99 -24.51 -7.86 9.41
CA GLU A 99 -24.17 -8.42 8.11
C GLU A 99 -23.01 -9.40 8.25
N LEU A 100 -23.24 -10.69 7.97
CA LEU A 100 -22.22 -11.74 8.08
C LEU A 100 -21.40 -11.91 6.79
N SER A 101 -21.92 -11.45 5.65
CA SER A 101 -21.28 -11.66 4.35
C SER A 101 -20.07 -10.73 4.17
N PRO A 102 -18.83 -11.27 4.06
CA PRO A 102 -17.64 -10.45 3.90
C PRO A 102 -17.65 -9.65 2.59
N LYS A 103 -18.25 -10.21 1.53
CA LYS A 103 -18.42 -9.54 0.24
C LYS A 103 -19.33 -8.32 0.35
N ALA A 104 -20.44 -8.43 1.09
CA ALA A 104 -21.36 -7.32 1.29
C ALA A 104 -20.71 -6.19 2.11
N ILE A 105 -20.00 -6.53 3.19
CA ILE A 105 -19.24 -5.57 4.00
C ILE A 105 -18.21 -4.84 3.15
N LEU A 106 -17.46 -5.56 2.32
CA LEU A 106 -16.44 -4.96 1.46
C LEU A 106 -17.04 -3.94 0.48
N TYR A 107 -18.13 -4.29 -0.22
CA TYR A 107 -18.76 -3.33 -1.13
C TYR A 107 -19.30 -2.11 -0.39
N LYS A 108 -19.95 -2.32 0.76
CA LYS A 108 -20.46 -1.22 1.60
C LYS A 108 -19.34 -0.29 2.07
N ALA A 109 -18.22 -0.85 2.54
CA ALA A 109 -17.05 -0.09 2.96
C ALA A 109 -16.44 0.73 1.83
N VAL A 110 -16.32 0.15 0.63
CA VAL A 110 -15.82 0.85 -0.56
C VAL A 110 -16.76 1.98 -0.97
N GLU A 111 -18.07 1.73 -1.01
CA GLU A 111 -19.07 2.76 -1.35
C GLU A 111 -19.03 3.94 -0.37
N ASN A 112 -18.96 3.67 0.93
CA ASN A 112 -18.85 4.71 1.95
C ASN A 112 -17.54 5.52 1.82
N SER A 113 -16.47 4.90 1.35
CA SER A 113 -15.15 5.51 1.20
C SER A 113 -14.97 6.33 -0.09
N LYS A 114 -15.87 6.18 -1.07
CA LYS A 114 -15.78 6.87 -2.37
C LYS A 114 -15.95 8.39 -2.23
N PRO A 115 -14.95 9.20 -2.66
CA PRO A 115 -15.11 10.65 -2.75
C PRO A 115 -15.85 11.05 -4.05
N LEU A 116 -16.61 12.14 -3.98
CA LEU A 116 -17.32 12.75 -5.13
C LEU A 116 -16.54 13.91 -5.78
N LEU A 117 -15.75 14.61 -4.98
CA LEU A 117 -14.95 15.75 -5.39
C LEU A 117 -13.48 15.49 -5.08
N GLN A 118 -12.60 16.07 -5.89
CA GLN A 118 -11.18 16.13 -5.64
C GLN A 118 -10.65 17.54 -5.85
N LEU A 119 -9.49 17.84 -5.26
CA LEU A 119 -8.75 19.07 -5.52
C LEU A 119 -7.72 18.83 -6.63
N CYS A 120 -7.71 19.72 -7.62
CA CYS A 120 -6.74 19.74 -8.69
C CYS A 120 -5.86 20.99 -8.55
N PRO A 121 -4.52 20.87 -8.53
CA PRO A 121 -3.65 22.03 -8.52
C PRO A 121 -3.68 22.72 -9.90
N ILE A 122 -4.03 24.01 -9.95
CA ILE A 122 -4.00 24.84 -11.17
C ILE A 122 -3.13 26.06 -10.92
N LYS A 123 -2.20 26.35 -11.84
CA LYS A 123 -1.30 27.51 -11.73
C LYS A 123 -1.89 28.72 -12.43
N ARG A 124 -2.05 29.84 -11.72
CA ARG A 124 -2.52 31.14 -12.26
C ARG A 124 -1.75 32.28 -11.61
N GLY A 125 -1.29 33.24 -12.41
CA GLY A 125 -0.60 34.43 -11.91
C GLY A 125 0.64 34.14 -11.04
N GLY A 126 1.33 33.01 -11.28
CA GLY A 126 2.50 32.59 -10.49
C GLY A 126 2.20 31.79 -9.22
N ILE A 127 0.94 31.71 -8.78
CA ILE A 127 0.50 30.92 -7.60
C ILE A 127 -0.21 29.63 -8.06
N THR A 128 -0.12 28.57 -7.26
CA THR A 128 -0.86 27.32 -7.48
C THR A 128 -2.08 27.26 -6.57
N TYR A 129 -3.27 27.29 -7.16
CA TYR A 129 -4.55 27.17 -6.45
C TYR A 129 -4.99 25.71 -6.40
N GLN A 130 -5.64 25.32 -5.29
CA GLN A 130 -6.34 24.04 -5.19
C GLN A 130 -7.78 24.22 -5.66
N VAL A 131 -8.06 23.74 -6.88
CA VAL A 131 -9.35 23.95 -7.53
C VAL A 131 -10.21 22.70 -7.36
N PRO A 132 -11.40 22.79 -6.72
CA PRO A 132 -12.28 21.64 -6.58
C PRO A 132 -12.90 21.25 -7.92
N GLY A 133 -13.03 19.94 -8.15
CA GLY A 133 -13.72 19.41 -9.33
C GLY A 133 -14.31 18.00 -9.11
N PRO A 134 -15.36 17.64 -9.87
CA PRO A 134 -15.89 16.28 -9.91
C PRO A 134 -14.83 15.27 -10.31
N ILE A 135 -14.93 14.09 -9.71
CA ILE A 135 -14.08 12.94 -9.99
C ILE A 135 -14.82 11.90 -10.84
N THR A 136 -14.11 11.22 -11.73
CA THR A 136 -14.68 10.09 -12.48
C THR A 136 -14.85 8.88 -11.55
N GLU A 137 -15.88 8.06 -11.77
CA GLU A 137 -16.17 6.87 -10.95
C GLU A 137 -14.98 5.91 -10.83
N ARG A 138 -14.30 5.61 -11.94
CA ARG A 138 -13.09 4.77 -11.94
C ARG A 138 -12.00 5.30 -11.01
N ARG A 139 -11.81 6.62 -10.97
CA ARG A 139 -10.83 7.28 -10.11
C ARG A 139 -11.30 7.32 -8.65
N SER A 140 -12.59 7.56 -8.41
CA SER A 140 -13.20 7.50 -7.07
C SER A 140 -13.02 6.12 -6.43
N LEU A 141 -13.32 5.05 -7.18
CA LEU A 141 -13.14 3.67 -6.76
C LEU A 141 -11.66 3.36 -6.46
N PHE A 142 -10.75 3.82 -7.33
CA PHE A 142 -9.31 3.66 -7.09
C PHE A 142 -8.86 4.36 -5.80
N LEU A 143 -9.33 5.59 -5.53
CA LEU A 143 -8.98 6.31 -4.30
C LEU A 143 -9.53 5.61 -3.05
N ALA A 144 -10.76 5.11 -3.10
CA ALA A 144 -11.37 4.38 -1.98
C ALA A 144 -10.55 3.14 -1.60
N ILE A 145 -10.20 2.30 -2.58
CA ILE A 145 -9.38 1.09 -2.35
C ILE A 145 -7.97 1.48 -1.88
N LYS A 146 -7.37 2.50 -2.50
CA LYS A 146 -6.04 2.99 -2.11
C LYS A 146 -6.03 3.46 -0.65
N TRP A 147 -7.03 4.23 -0.21
CA TRP A 147 -7.11 4.72 1.16
C TRP A 147 -7.33 3.61 2.18
N LEU A 148 -8.12 2.59 1.85
CA LEU A 148 -8.29 1.40 2.69
C LEU A 148 -6.94 0.67 2.88
N LEU A 149 -6.18 0.46 1.82
CA LEU A 149 -4.85 -0.15 1.89
C LEU A 149 -3.86 0.71 2.70
N GLU A 150 -3.86 2.03 2.49
CA GLU A 150 -3.00 2.96 3.24
C GLU A 150 -3.34 2.94 4.74
N ALA A 151 -4.62 2.99 5.10
CA ALA A 151 -5.06 2.92 6.50
C ALA A 151 -4.67 1.60 7.17
N THR A 152 -4.71 0.49 6.42
CA THR A 152 -4.32 -0.83 6.91
C THR A 152 -2.80 -1.00 7.04
N ASN A 153 -2.04 -0.33 6.18
CA ASN A 153 -0.59 -0.31 6.28
C ASN A 153 -0.10 0.57 7.43
N ASP A 154 -0.86 1.61 7.79
CA ASP A 154 -0.66 2.46 8.97
C ASP A 154 -1.12 1.76 10.26
N LYS A 155 -0.52 0.61 10.53
CA LYS A 155 -0.76 -0.24 11.71
C LYS A 155 0.52 -0.40 12.52
N GLU A 156 0.34 -0.80 13.77
CA GLU A 156 1.44 -1.22 14.63
C GLU A 156 2.13 -2.48 14.10
N ARG A 157 3.44 -2.61 14.35
CA ARG A 157 4.26 -3.73 13.83
C ARG A 157 3.81 -5.09 14.36
N THR A 158 3.12 -5.13 15.50
CA THR A 158 2.61 -6.33 16.17
C THR A 158 1.35 -6.88 15.53
N VAL A 159 0.55 -6.04 14.86
CA VAL A 159 -0.74 -6.43 14.30
C VAL A 159 -0.55 -6.98 12.89
N HIS A 160 -1.12 -8.15 12.62
CA HIS A 160 -1.09 -8.74 11.28
C HIS A 160 -1.99 -7.97 10.31
N PHE A 161 -1.55 -7.83 9.05
CA PHE A 161 -2.27 -7.09 8.01
C PHE A 161 -3.74 -7.54 7.83
N PRO A 162 -4.06 -8.85 7.73
CA PRO A 162 -5.44 -9.28 7.52
C PRO A 162 -6.38 -8.93 8.68
N GLN A 163 -5.87 -8.95 9.91
CA GLN A 163 -6.62 -8.57 11.09
C GLN A 163 -6.94 -7.07 11.07
N GLN A 164 -5.93 -6.22 10.85
CA GLN A 164 -6.16 -4.77 10.71
C GLN A 164 -7.14 -4.46 9.58
N PHE A 165 -6.98 -5.11 8.42
CA PHE A 165 -7.83 -4.87 7.26
C PHE A 165 -9.30 -5.16 7.57
N ALA A 166 -9.58 -6.24 8.32
CA ALA A 166 -10.93 -6.58 8.74
C ALA A 166 -11.55 -5.53 9.68
N TRP A 167 -10.77 -4.96 10.60
CA TRP A 167 -11.22 -3.86 11.46
C TRP A 167 -11.53 -2.60 10.66
N GLU A 168 -10.61 -2.18 9.78
CA GLU A 168 -10.80 -0.98 8.95
C GLU A 168 -12.02 -1.12 8.01
N LEU A 169 -12.26 -2.31 7.45
CA LEU A 169 -13.45 -2.57 6.64
C LEU A 169 -14.74 -2.44 7.44
N LEU A 170 -14.77 -2.95 8.68
CA LEU A 170 -15.93 -2.90 9.54
C LEU A 170 -16.24 -1.46 9.98
N ASP A 171 -15.20 -0.69 10.30
CA ASP A 171 -15.34 0.73 10.65
C ASP A 171 -15.84 1.53 9.45
N ALA A 172 -15.24 1.35 8.26
CA ALA A 172 -15.66 2.02 7.04
C ALA A 172 -17.09 1.64 6.63
N ALA A 173 -17.51 0.38 6.80
CA ALA A 173 -18.88 -0.06 6.54
C ALA A 173 -19.91 0.62 7.47
N ASN A 174 -19.48 1.03 8.66
CA ASN A 174 -20.29 1.78 9.64
C ASN A 174 -20.13 3.31 9.50
N ASN A 175 -19.54 3.81 8.40
CA ASN A 175 -19.23 5.23 8.19
C ASN A 175 -18.30 5.84 9.26
N ALA A 176 -17.45 5.03 9.86
CA ALA A 176 -16.46 5.43 10.84
C ALA A 176 -15.04 5.09 10.36
N GLY A 177 -14.04 5.45 11.15
CA GLY A 177 -12.63 5.11 10.89
C GLY A 177 -11.87 6.15 10.09
N LYS A 178 -10.58 5.87 9.90
CA LYS A 178 -9.61 6.80 9.29
C LYS A 178 -9.97 7.14 7.83
N VAL A 179 -10.45 6.15 7.08
CA VAL A 179 -10.75 6.29 5.65
C VAL A 179 -11.93 7.24 5.42
N VAL A 180 -13.01 7.09 6.19
CA VAL A 180 -14.20 7.93 6.07
C VAL A 180 -13.89 9.36 6.50
N LYS A 181 -13.10 9.53 7.56
CA LYS A 181 -12.59 10.84 7.98
C LYS A 181 -11.81 11.52 6.84
N ARG A 182 -10.92 10.79 6.17
CA ARG A 182 -10.13 11.34 5.04
C ARG A 182 -11.01 11.80 3.88
N LYS A 183 -12.08 11.06 3.56
CA LYS A 183 -13.09 11.48 2.57
C LYS A 183 -13.77 12.79 3.01
N GLN A 184 -14.21 12.87 4.26
CA GLN A 184 -14.88 14.05 4.81
C GLN A 184 -13.95 15.28 4.80
N ASP A 185 -12.68 15.10 5.20
CA ASP A 185 -11.66 16.14 5.17
C ASP A 185 -11.44 16.66 3.74
N LEU A 186 -11.38 15.77 2.74
CA LEU A 186 -11.28 16.16 1.34
C LEU A 186 -12.49 16.98 0.89
N HIS A 187 -13.71 16.58 1.26
CA HIS A 187 -14.94 17.32 0.91
C HIS A 187 -14.98 18.69 1.58
N ARG A 188 -14.59 18.78 2.85
CA ARG A 188 -14.47 20.04 3.58
C ARG A 188 -13.45 20.98 2.94
N GLN A 189 -12.32 20.45 2.49
CA GLN A 189 -11.32 21.24 1.76
C GLN A 189 -11.81 21.68 0.38
N CYS A 190 -12.60 20.85 -0.30
CA CYS A 190 -13.24 21.24 -1.56
C CYS A 190 -14.25 22.37 -1.35
N GLU A 191 -15.04 22.31 -0.28
CA GLU A 191 -16.02 23.33 0.09
C GLU A 191 -15.34 24.66 0.43
N ALA A 192 -14.27 24.64 1.21
CA ALA A 192 -13.48 25.83 1.54
C ALA A 192 -12.92 26.53 0.29
N ASN A 193 -12.56 25.76 -0.74
CA ASN A 193 -11.99 26.27 -2.00
C ASN A 193 -13.03 26.47 -3.11
N ARG A 194 -14.34 26.43 -2.79
CA ARG A 194 -15.42 26.53 -3.80
C ARG A 194 -15.31 27.76 -4.69
N ALA A 195 -14.79 28.87 -4.15
CA ALA A 195 -14.59 30.11 -4.90
C ALA A 195 -13.70 29.93 -6.13
N TYR A 196 -12.71 29.03 -6.10
CA TYR A 196 -11.76 28.83 -7.20
C TYR A 196 -12.26 27.90 -8.31
N ALA A 197 -13.48 27.36 -8.21
CA ALA A 197 -14.04 26.42 -9.19
C ALA A 197 -14.00 26.97 -10.64
N HIS A 198 -14.09 28.30 -10.80
CA HIS A 198 -14.06 28.96 -12.11
C HIS A 198 -12.71 28.89 -12.83
N TYR A 199 -11.60 28.69 -12.11
CA TYR A 199 -10.27 28.55 -12.73
C TYR A 199 -10.11 27.29 -13.60
N ARG A 200 -11.12 26.41 -13.62
CA ARG A 200 -11.11 25.19 -14.43
C ARG A 200 -11.34 25.42 -15.92
N TRP A 201 -12.05 26.50 -16.29
CA TRP A 201 -12.43 26.78 -17.68
C TRP A 201 -11.85 28.10 -18.21
N GLN A 202 -11.50 29.05 -17.34
CA GLN A 202 -10.87 30.29 -17.77
C GLN A 202 -9.39 30.00 -18.06
N ASN A 203 -9.02 30.01 -19.33
CA ASN A 203 -7.64 29.85 -19.80
C ASN A 203 -6.87 31.16 -19.72
#